data_AF-A0A3D9MBC3-F1
#
_entry.id   AF-A0A3D9MBC3-F1
#
_cell.length_a   1.000
_cell.length_b   1.000
_cell.length_c   1.000
_cell.angle_alpha   90.00
_cell.angle_beta   90.00
_cell.angle_gamma   90.00
#
_symmetry.space_group_name_H-M   'P 1'
#
loop_
_entity.id
_entity.type
_entity.pdbx_description
1 polymer ?
#
loop_
_entity_poly.entity_id
_entity_poly.type
_entity_poly.pdbx_seq_one_letter_code
_entity_poly.pdbx_strand_id
1 'polypeptide(L)'
;MKVYELLERLANADPEALVLVFMPYADAADGAVLGDVIVRDDLWNHESGLYGGRPYEVFYPGVPEEREPLYSNVKVERVKVVLIGEELGNFHLQLEV
;
A
#
# COMPACT_ATOMS: atom_id res chain seq x y z
N MET A 1 -4.01 1.15 -8.24
CA MET A 1 -3.59 2.44 -8.87
C MET A 1 -2.08 2.43 -8.97
N LYS A 2 -1.52 2.70 -10.15
CA LYS A 2 -0.08 2.86 -10.37
C LYS A 2 0.32 4.33 -10.10
N VAL A 3 1.61 4.57 -9.86
CA VAL A 3 2.13 5.91 -9.55
C VAL A 3 1.78 6.94 -10.62
N TYR A 4 1.92 6.60 -11.91
CA TYR A 4 1.59 7.55 -12.98
C TYR A 4 0.11 7.95 -13.00
N GLU A 5 -0.79 7.04 -12.63
CA GLU A 5 -2.23 7.30 -12.58
C GLU A 5 -2.58 8.28 -11.44
N LEU A 6 -1.86 8.16 -10.31
CA LEU A 6 -2.00 9.10 -9.20
C LEU A 6 -1.49 10.49 -9.61
N LEU A 7 -0.30 10.56 -10.20
CA LEU A 7 0.30 11.82 -10.64
C LEU A 7 -0.58 12.54 -11.66
N GLU A 8 -1.16 11.82 -12.62
CA GLU A 8 -2.07 12.40 -13.61
C GLU A 8 -3.33 13.02 -12.97
N ARG A 9 -3.87 12.39 -11.92
CA ARG A 9 -5.02 12.92 -11.19
C ARG A 9 -4.67 14.18 -10.39
N LEU A 10 -3.52 14.17 -9.73
CA LEU A 10 -3.04 15.31 -8.95
C LEU A 10 -2.58 16.48 -9.81
N ALA A 11 -2.09 16.23 -11.03
CA ALA A 11 -1.59 17.27 -11.94
C ALA A 11 -2.64 18.33 -12.31
N ASN A 12 -3.94 18.00 -12.22
CA ASN A 12 -5.04 18.91 -12.51
C ASN A 12 -5.68 19.53 -11.24
N ALA A 13 -5.21 19.17 -10.04
CA ALA A 13 -5.72 19.71 -8.79
C ALA A 13 -5.16 21.13 -8.51
N ASP A 14 -5.80 21.86 -7.60
CA ASP A 14 -5.23 23.10 -7.05
C ASP A 14 -3.91 22.76 -6.31
N PRO A 15 -2.76 23.36 -6.70
CA PRO A 15 -1.47 23.05 -6.08
C PRO A 15 -1.39 23.41 -4.59
N GLU A 16 -2.29 24.27 -4.08
CA GLU A 16 -2.34 24.66 -2.67
C GLU A 16 -3.35 23.82 -1.85
N ALA A 17 -4.03 22.85 -2.47
CA ALA A 17 -4.99 22.00 -1.78
C ALA A 17 -4.30 20.95 -0.89
N LEU A 18 -4.93 20.63 0.23
CA LEU A 18 -4.53 19.52 1.09
C LEU A 18 -4.96 18.19 0.47
N VAL A 19 -4.07 17.19 0.54
CA VAL A 19 -4.39 15.80 0.20
C VAL A 19 -4.76 15.07 1.49
N LEU A 20 -5.99 14.57 1.55
CA LEU A 20 -6.49 13.81 2.70
C LEU A 20 -6.46 12.31 2.41
N VAL A 21 -6.02 11.51 3.39
CA VAL A 21 -6.02 10.04 3.37
C VAL A 21 -7.07 9.54 4.35
N PHE A 22 -7.80 8.51 3.94
CA PHE A 22 -8.88 7.91 4.71
C PHE A 22 -8.61 6.41 4.89
N MET A 23 -8.80 5.93 6.11
CA MET A 23 -8.81 4.50 6.41
C MET A 23 -10.08 3.85 5.82
N PRO A 24 -10.09 2.52 5.59
CA PRO A 24 -11.32 1.82 5.25
C PRO A 24 -12.43 2.14 6.27
N TYR A 25 -13.63 2.47 5.78
CA TYR A 25 -14.81 2.84 6.57
C TYR A 25 -14.75 4.17 7.33
N ALA A 26 -13.70 4.98 7.12
CA ALA A 26 -13.61 6.33 7.64
C ALA A 26 -14.73 7.23 7.07
N ASP A 27 -15.24 8.13 7.90
CA ASP A 27 -16.14 9.20 7.47
C ASP A 27 -15.38 10.49 7.13
N ALA A 28 -16.10 11.56 6.74
CA ALA A 28 -15.48 12.81 6.31
C ALA A 28 -14.67 13.52 7.42
N ALA A 29 -14.93 13.24 8.70
CA ALA A 29 -14.22 13.82 9.83
C ALA A 29 -12.95 13.04 10.19
N ASP A 30 -12.83 11.79 9.73
CA ASP A 30 -11.70 10.90 10.01
C ASP A 30 -10.50 11.11 9.06
N GLY A 31 -10.60 12.04 8.12
CA GLY A 31 -9.56 12.32 7.14
C GLY A 31 -8.32 12.93 7.79
N ALA A 32 -7.15 12.37 7.47
CA ALA A 32 -5.86 12.88 7.89
C ALA A 32 -5.11 13.51 6.71
N VAL A 33 -4.31 14.54 6.97
CA VAL A 33 -3.44 15.12 5.94
C VAL A 33 -2.32 14.12 5.62
N LEU A 34 -2.10 13.87 4.34
CA LEU A 34 -0.96 13.07 3.86
C LEU A 34 0.34 13.73 4.33
N GLY A 35 1.11 13.03 5.17
CA GLY A 35 2.36 13.53 5.74
C GLY A 35 3.61 12.91 5.09
N ASP A 36 3.56 11.60 4.79
CA ASP A 36 4.73 10.84 4.35
C ASP A 36 4.52 10.14 3.01
N VAL A 37 5.59 10.14 2.21
CA VAL A 37 5.72 9.34 0.98
C VAL A 37 7.07 8.64 1.00
N ILE A 38 7.06 7.31 1.04
CA ILE A 38 8.27 6.49 1.00
C ILE A 38 8.34 5.77 -0.34
N VAL A 39 9.36 6.07 -1.13
CA VAL A 39 9.69 5.34 -2.35
C VAL A 39 10.67 4.23 -1.99
N ARG A 40 10.25 2.98 -2.20
CA ARG A 40 11.05 1.79 -1.91
C ARG A 40 11.75 1.32 -3.18
N ASP A 41 13.04 1.03 -3.08
CA ASP A 41 13.83 0.47 -4.20
C ASP A 41 13.70 -1.05 -4.29
N ASP A 42 13.44 -1.71 -3.17
CA ASP A 42 13.23 -3.16 -3.10
C ASP A 42 11.84 -3.57 -3.60
N LEU A 43 11.79 -4.79 -4.12
CA LEU A 43 10.53 -5.39 -4.55
C LEU A 43 9.76 -5.95 -3.36
N TRP A 44 8.45 -5.77 -3.38
CA TRP A 44 7.52 -6.38 -2.44
C TRP A 44 6.83 -7.59 -3.08
N ASN A 45 6.38 -8.52 -2.25
CA ASN A 45 5.43 -9.54 -2.66
C ASN A 45 4.05 -8.90 -2.76
N HIS A 46 3.44 -9.00 -3.92
CA HIS A 46 2.00 -8.87 -4.08
C HIS A 46 1.44 -10.28 -4.17
N GLU A 47 0.72 -10.68 -3.15
CA GLU A 47 0.13 -12.00 -3.04
C GLU A 47 -1.40 -11.88 -3.11
N SER A 48 -2.01 -12.74 -3.91
CA SER A 48 -3.46 -12.85 -4.04
C SER A 48 -3.91 -14.30 -4.12
N GLY A 49 -5.15 -14.55 -3.72
CA GLY A 49 -5.72 -15.90 -3.73
C GLY A 49 -7.07 -15.96 -3.01
N LEU A 50 -7.37 -17.12 -2.43
CA LEU A 50 -8.57 -17.33 -1.61
C LEU A 50 -8.17 -17.76 -0.20
N TYR A 51 -8.74 -17.12 0.83
CA TYR A 51 -8.66 -17.55 2.23
C TYR A 51 -10.05 -17.98 2.70
N GLY A 52 -10.23 -19.26 3.06
CA GLY A 52 -11.54 -19.79 3.44
C GLY A 52 -12.61 -19.61 2.35
N GLY A 53 -12.20 -19.63 1.07
CA GLY A 53 -13.05 -19.41 -0.10
C GLY A 53 -13.34 -17.93 -0.43
N ARG A 54 -12.81 -16.97 0.33
CA ARG A 54 -12.98 -15.53 0.07
C ARG A 54 -11.72 -14.94 -0.57
N PRO A 55 -11.85 -14.08 -1.60
CA PRO A 55 -10.70 -13.39 -2.20
C PRO A 55 -9.92 -12.58 -1.17
N TYR A 56 -8.60 -12.61 -1.28
CA TYR A 56 -7.70 -11.75 -0.51
C TYR A 56 -6.55 -11.25 -1.39
N GLU A 57 -5.96 -10.15 -0.95
CA GLU A 57 -4.76 -9.54 -1.51
C GLU A 57 -3.94 -8.98 -0.35
N VAL A 58 -2.62 -9.15 -0.39
CA VAL A 58 -1.69 -8.61 0.61
C VAL A 58 -0.36 -8.21 -0.02
N PHE A 59 0.24 -7.15 0.53
CA PHE A 59 1.54 -6.64 0.12
C PHE A 59 2.50 -6.72 1.30
N TYR A 60 3.68 -7.33 1.11
CA TYR A 60 4.68 -7.43 2.16
C TYR A 60 6.12 -7.47 1.60
N PRO A 61 7.11 -6.92 2.32
CA PRO A 61 8.50 -6.98 1.92
C PRO A 61 9.09 -8.38 2.15
N GLY A 62 10.32 -8.62 1.66
CA GLY A 62 11.07 -9.83 1.97
C GLY A 62 10.70 -11.06 1.13
N VAL A 63 11.02 -12.25 1.64
CA VAL A 63 10.81 -13.54 0.96
C VAL A 63 9.36 -14.01 1.18
N PRO A 64 8.69 -14.58 0.17
CA PRO A 64 7.36 -15.19 0.34
C PRO A 64 7.34 -16.24 1.46
N GLU A 65 6.30 -16.20 2.29
CA GLU A 65 6.07 -17.20 3.33
C GLU A 65 5.17 -18.32 2.83
N GLU A 66 5.36 -19.53 3.36
CA GLU A 66 4.45 -20.65 3.10
C GLU A 66 3.13 -20.42 3.84
N ARG A 67 2.00 -20.62 3.14
CA ARG A 67 0.67 -20.35 3.69
C ARG A 67 0.03 -21.60 4.29
N GLU A 68 -0.84 -21.38 5.27
CA GLU A 68 -1.64 -22.43 5.90
C GLU A 68 -2.63 -23.10 4.93
N PRO A 69 -3.12 -24.32 5.22
CA PRO A 69 -4.01 -25.06 4.31
C PRO A 69 -5.33 -24.37 3.93
N LEU A 70 -5.76 -23.35 4.68
CA LEU A 70 -6.97 -22.57 4.37
C LEU A 70 -6.80 -21.63 3.16
N TYR A 71 -5.55 -21.40 2.75
CA TYR A 71 -5.21 -20.62 1.56
C TYR A 71 -5.22 -21.51 0.33
N SER A 72 -5.87 -21.06 -0.74
CA SER A 72 -5.90 -21.77 -2.02
C SER A 72 -5.76 -20.83 -3.20
N ASN A 73 -5.26 -21.36 -4.32
CA ASN A 73 -4.98 -20.62 -5.55
C ASN A 73 -4.06 -19.40 -5.33
N VAL A 74 -3.11 -19.52 -4.39
CA VAL A 74 -2.17 -18.46 -4.05
C VAL A 74 -1.24 -18.17 -5.22
N LYS A 75 -1.14 -16.90 -5.59
CA LYS A 75 -0.19 -16.38 -6.57
C LYS A 75 0.63 -15.29 -5.92
N VAL A 76 1.93 -15.30 -6.17
CA VAL A 76 2.84 -14.27 -5.69
C VAL A 76 3.57 -13.67 -6.89
N GLU A 77 3.52 -12.34 -7.00
CA GLU A 77 4.32 -11.57 -7.93
C GLU A 77 5.18 -10.55 -7.18
N ARG A 78 6.29 -10.13 -7.81
CA ARG A 78 7.23 -9.16 -7.22
C ARG A 78 7.00 -7.80 -7.85
N VAL A 79 6.67 -6.80 -7.04
CA VAL A 79 6.24 -5.47 -7.52
C VAL A 79 7.00 -4.35 -6.82
N LYS A 80 7.14 -3.21 -7.52
CA LYS A 80 7.59 -1.95 -6.90
C LYS A 80 6.40 -1.27 -6.22
N VAL A 81 6.64 -0.68 -5.05
CA VAL A 81 5.61 0.00 -4.26
C VAL A 81 6.07 1.39 -3.85
N VAL A 82 5.09 2.27 -3.63
CA VAL A 82 5.26 3.55 -2.93
C VAL A 82 4.30 3.52 -1.75
N LEU A 83 4.81 3.77 -0.55
CA LEU A 83 4.00 3.84 0.66
C LEU A 83 3.60 5.29 0.89
N ILE A 84 2.31 5.52 1.18
CA ILE A 84 1.74 6.85 1.39
C ILE A 84 0.84 6.78 2.62
N GLY A 85 0.99 7.73 3.54
CA GLY A 85 0.18 7.78 4.77
C GLY A 85 0.33 9.10 5.53
N GLU A 86 -0.45 9.23 6.60
CA GLU A 86 -0.32 10.35 7.55
C GLU A 86 1.02 10.29 8.29
N GLU A 87 1.35 9.12 8.85
CA GLU A 87 2.60 8.87 9.57
C GLU A 87 3.11 7.46 9.23
N LEU A 88 4.26 7.38 8.55
CA LEU A 88 4.89 6.12 8.15
C LEU A 88 6.15 5.81 8.99
N GLY A 89 6.29 6.38 10.18
CA GLY A 89 7.49 6.32 11.03
C GLY A 89 8.08 4.91 11.22
N ASN A 90 7.25 3.88 11.37
CA ASN A 90 7.72 2.49 11.49
C ASN A 90 8.42 1.95 10.23
N PHE A 91 8.03 2.42 9.04
CA PHE A 91 8.64 2.03 7.77
C PHE A 91 9.96 2.78 7.52
N HIS A 92 10.10 4.00 8.03
CA HIS A 92 11.36 4.73 8.00
C HIS A 92 12.46 4.04 8.81
N LEU A 93 12.13 3.50 10.00
CA LEU A 93 13.08 2.78 10.84
C LEU A 93 13.62 1.49 10.20
N GLN A 94 12.86 0.87 9.29
CA GLN A 94 13.28 -0.33 8.56
C GLN A 94 14.17 -0.03 7.34
N LEU A 95 14.43 1.24 7.02
CA LEU A 95 15.33 1.66 5.93
C LEU A 95 16.77 1.91 6.41
N GLU A 96 16.99 2.09 7.71
CA GLU A 96 18.30 2.46 8.29
C GLU A 96 19.15 1.27 8.77
N VAL A 97 18.76 0.03 8.45
CA VAL A 97 19.47 -1.21 8.84
C VAL A 97 20.25 -1.82 7.68
#